data_AF-A0A1Q4HL29-F1
#
_entry.id   AF-A0A1Q4HL29-F1
#
_cell.length_a   1.000
_cell.length_b   1.000
_cell.length_c   1.000
_cell.angle_alpha   90.00
_cell.angle_beta   90.00
_cell.angle_gamma   90.00
#
_symmetry.space_group_name_H-M   'P 1'
#
loop_
_entity.id
_entity.type
_entity.pdbx_description
1 polymer ?
#
loop_
_entity_poly.entity_id
_entity_poly.type
_entity_poly.pdbx_seq_one_letter_code
_entity_poly.pdbx_strand_id
1 'polypeptide(L)' 'MGGVPLLVFVVLAAVAFRHKGPHPESYKLSDEWTHDPILWAADEPADHGHGGHGDHVTVGGGASGKW' A
#
# COMPACT_ATOMS: atom_id res chain seq x y z
N MET A 1 -40.31 12.78 -14.33
CA MET A 1 -39.61 13.29 -13.13
C MET A 1 -38.19 12.71 -12.92
N GLY A 2 -37.73 11.68 -13.64
CA GLY A 2 -36.42 11.05 -13.39
C GLY A 2 -35.19 11.62 -14.13
N GLY A 3 -35.37 12.43 -15.18
CA GLY A 3 -34.26 12.91 -16.00
C GLY A 3 -33.43 14.03 -15.38
N VAL A 4 -34.07 14.96 -14.66
CA VAL A 4 -33.38 16.10 -14.03
C VAL A 4 -32.43 15.64 -12.90
N PRO A 5 -32.83 14.75 -11.97
CA PRO A 5 -31.89 14.22 -10.98
C PRO A 5 -30.68 13.53 -11.60
N LEU A 6 -30.88 12.76 -12.68
CA LEU A 6 -29.81 12.07 -13.38
C LEU A 6 -28.82 13.04 -14.05
N LEU A 7 -29.35 14.07 -14.73
CA LEU A 7 -28.53 15.11 -15.34
C LEU A 7 -27.68 15.86 -14.31
N VAL A 8 -28.28 16.23 -13.18
CA VAL A 8 -27.55 16.90 -12.09
C VAL A 8 -26.45 16.00 -11.54
N PHE A 9 -26.73 14.71 -11.31
CA PHE A 9 -25.72 13.75 -10.85
C PHE A 9 -24.54 13.65 -11.82
N VAL A 10 -24.81 13.51 -13.13
CA VAL A 10 -23.77 13.39 -14.15
C VAL A 10 -22.89 14.64 -14.20
N VAL A 11 -23.50 15.84 -14.14
CA VAL A 11 -22.74 17.10 -14.14
C VAL A 11 -21.87 17.21 -12.89
N LEU A 12 -22.41 16.90 -11.72
CA LEU A 12 -21.64 16.95 -10.47
C LEU A 12 -20.50 15.92 -10.46
N ALA A 13 -20.75 14.69 -10.91
CA ALA A 13 -19.73 13.66 -11.02
C ALA A 13 -18.62 14.08 -11.99
N ALA A 14 -18.97 14.63 -13.15
CA ALA A 14 -17.99 15.10 -14.12
C ALA A 14 -17.11 16.22 -13.54
N VAL A 15 -17.69 17.17 -12.81
CA VAL A 15 -16.92 18.25 -12.16
C VAL A 15 -16.07 17.73 -11.00
N ALA A 16 -16.62 16.85 -10.16
CA ALA A 16 -15.94 16.34 -8.96
C ALA A 16 -14.79 15.38 -9.29
N PHE A 17 -14.95 14.51 -10.29
CA PHE A 17 -13.98 13.47 -10.64
C PHE A 17 -13.06 13.84 -11.81
N ARG A 18 -13.10 15.06 -12.35
CA ARG A 18 -12.20 15.46 -13.44
C ARG A 18 -10.73 15.53 -13.04
N HIS A 19 -10.47 15.71 -11.75
CA HIS A 19 -9.12 15.88 -11.23
C HIS A 19 -8.57 14.57 -10.71
N LYS A 20 -7.27 14.38 -10.89
CA LYS A 20 -6.54 13.30 -10.23
C LYS A 20 -6.69 13.48 -8.72
N GLY A 21 -7.03 12.40 -8.02
CA GLY A 21 -7.15 12.41 -6.57
C GLY A 21 -5.81 12.68 -5.88
N PRO A 22 -5.82 12.86 -4.54
CA PRO A 22 -4.62 13.16 -3.76
C PRO A 22 -3.65 11.96 -3.65
N HIS A 23 -4.02 10.79 -4.17
CA HIS A 23 -3.15 9.62 -4.13
C HIS A 23 -1.92 9.84 -5.02
N PRO A 24 -0.71 9.55 -4.51
CA PRO A 24 0.53 9.71 -5.27
C PRO A 24 0.55 8.79 -6.51
N GLU A 25 1.47 9.08 -7.42
CA GLU A 25 1.70 8.19 -8.55
C GLU A 25 2.29 6.85 -8.10
N SER A 26 1.87 5.76 -8.76
CA SER A 26 2.53 4.47 -8.61
C SER A 26 4.00 4.58 -8.98
N TYR A 27 4.86 3.97 -8.16
CA TYR A 27 6.30 3.91 -8.43
C TYR A 27 6.59 3.22 -9.77
N LYS A 28 7.49 3.80 -10.57
CA LYS A 28 7.99 3.22 -11.81
C LYS A 28 9.35 2.60 -11.55
N LEU A 29 9.53 1.34 -11.95
CA LEU A 29 10.78 0.60 -11.72
C LEU A 29 12.00 1.19 -12.45
N SER A 30 11.77 1.98 -13.51
CA SER A 30 12.82 2.69 -14.24
C SER A 30 13.37 3.91 -13.50
N ASP A 31 12.60 4.44 -12.55
CA ASP A 31 12.91 5.68 -11.85
C ASP A 31 13.72 5.36 -10.59
N GLU A 32 14.40 6.36 -10.02
CA GLU A 32 15.09 6.20 -8.74
C GLU A 32 14.11 6.25 -7.56
N TRP A 33 14.38 5.48 -6.51
CA TRP A 33 13.58 5.50 -5.30
C TRP A 33 13.82 6.78 -4.49
N THR A 34 12.83 7.67 -4.48
CA THR A 34 12.88 8.98 -3.79
C THR A 34 12.08 9.05 -2.50
N HIS A 35 11.37 7.97 -2.15
CA HIS A 35 10.54 7.91 -0.95
C HIS A 35 11.38 7.45 0.26
N ASP A 36 10.91 7.72 1.48
CA ASP A 36 11.55 7.21 2.68
C ASP A 36 11.53 5.67 2.74
N PRO A 37 12.48 5.03 3.47
CA PRO A 37 12.50 3.58 3.65
C PRO A 37 11.19 3.04 4.24
N ILE A 38 10.72 1.92 3.71
CA ILE A 38 9.46 1.30 4.11
C ILE A 38 9.72 -0.10 4.67
N LEU A 39 9.18 -0.38 5.85
CA LEU A 39 9.09 -1.72 6.44
C LEU A 39 7.63 -2.02 6.73
N TRP A 40 7.10 -3.08 6.12
CA TRP A 40 5.76 -3.59 6.40
C TRP A 40 5.87 -4.88 7.19
N ALA A 41 5.77 -4.77 8.51
CA ALA A 41 5.70 -5.93 9.40
C ALA A 41 4.32 -6.58 9.27
N ALA A 42 4.28 -7.91 9.34
CA ALA A 42 3.02 -8.63 9.45
C ALA A 42 2.50 -8.55 10.90
N ASP A 43 1.19 -8.42 11.06
CA ASP A 43 0.50 -8.51 12.37
C ASP A 43 0.20 -9.96 12.78
N GLU A 44 0.64 -10.95 11.97
CA GLU A 44 0.41 -12.37 12.26
C GLU A 44 1.23 -12.80 13.50
N PRO A 45 0.61 -13.52 14.46
CA PRO A 45 1.33 -13.98 15.63
C PRO A 45 2.37 -15.03 15.25
N ALA A 46 3.60 -14.86 15.77
CA ALA A 46 4.67 -15.83 15.61
C ALA A 46 4.40 -17.16 16.34
N ASP A 47 3.43 -17.20 17.26
CA ASP A 47 3.24 -18.29 18.20
C ASP A 47 2.30 -19.38 17.65
N HIS A 48 2.86 -20.28 16.87
CA HIS A 48 2.31 -21.64 16.73
C HIS A 48 2.86 -22.48 17.88
N GLY A 49 2.26 -22.29 19.06
CA GLY A 49 2.58 -22.87 20.37
C GLY A 49 3.72 -23.89 20.44
N HIS A 50 4.85 -23.46 21.03
CA HIS A 50 5.65 -24.19 22.04
C HIS A 50 6.72 -23.23 22.60
N GLY A 51 6.59 -22.87 23.88
CA GLY A 51 7.43 -21.87 24.52
C GLY A 51 8.90 -22.26 24.72
N GLY A 52 9.75 -21.24 24.89
CA GLY A 52 11.11 -21.42 25.43
C GLY A 52 12.09 -20.31 25.10
N HIS A 53 12.28 -19.40 26.06
CA HIS A 53 13.48 -18.60 26.38
C HIS A 53 14.32 -17.95 25.27
N GLY A 54 14.39 -16.61 25.32
CA GLY A 54 15.60 -15.85 24.93
C GLY A 54 15.31 -14.59 24.12
N ASP A 55 15.53 -13.42 24.73
CA ASP A 55 15.54 -12.10 24.09
C ASP A 55 16.84 -11.91 23.27
N HIS A 56 17.18 -12.92 22.46
CA HIS A 56 18.44 -13.01 21.74
C HIS A 56 18.20 -12.81 20.25
N VAL A 57 18.63 -11.65 19.73
CA VAL A 57 18.79 -11.47 18.28
C VAL A 57 19.89 -12.41 17.82
N THR A 58 19.49 -13.50 17.17
CA THR A 58 20.39 -14.43 16.51
C THR A 58 20.26 -14.27 15.00
N VAL A 59 21.38 -14.34 14.29
CA VAL A 59 21.37 -14.24 12.81
C VAL A 59 20.99 -15.60 12.24
N GLY A 60 19.90 -15.64 11.46
CA GLY A 60 19.45 -16.83 10.74
C GLY A 60 20.17 -17.05 9.41
N GLY A 61 19.43 -17.53 8.40
CA GLY A 61 19.94 -17.69 7.02
C GLY A 61 19.81 -16.43 6.16
N GLY A 62 20.37 -16.45 4.94
CA GLY A 62 20.28 -15.34 3.98
C GLY A 62 20.16 -15.82 2.54
N ALA A 63 19.44 -15.05 1.72
CA ALA A 63 19.28 -15.27 0.28
C ALA A 63 19.45 -13.93 -0.47
N SER A 64 19.99 -13.95 -1.68
CA SER A 64 20.22 -12.76 -2.50
C SER A 64 20.01 -13.06 -3.98
N GLY A 65 19.59 -12.05 -4.75
CA GLY A 65 19.44 -12.10 -6.20
C GLY A 65 19.68 -10.73 -6.82
N LYS A 66 19.75 -10.68 -8.15
CA LYS A 66 19.83 -9.46 -8.96
C LYS A 66 18.74 -9.58 -10.01
N TRP A 67 17.74 -8.70 -9.92
CA TRP A 67 16.67 -8.60 -10.93
C TRP A 67 17.21 -7.93 -12.19
#